data_AF-A0AAU5FW51-F1
#
_entry.id   AF-A0AAU5FW51-F1
#
_cell.length_a   1.000
_cell.length_b   1.000
_cell.length_c   1.000
_cell.angle_alpha   90.00
_cell.angle_beta   90.00
_cell.angle_gamma   90.00
#
_symmetry.space_group_name_H-M   'P 1'
#
loop_
_entity.id
_entity.type
_entity.pdbx_description
1 polymer ?
#
loop_
_entity_poly.entity_id
_entity_poly.type
_entity_poly.pdbx_seq_one_letter_code
_entity_poly.pdbx_strand_id
1 'polypeptide(L)'
;MGASEAEGVLDEFVRESPPSQQDQVRSVYQPVEVYDRAGRPWPGTILAWRVGPDGVRSCHLRLTGAGAPRWTAFDPERMVPLVQGGT
;
A
#
# COMPACT_ATOMS: atom_id res chain seq x y z
N MET A 1 -14.29 -16.82 -0.96
CA MET A 1 -12.84 -17.03 -1.11
C MET A 1 -12.30 -15.74 -1.68
N GLY A 2 -11.33 -15.08 -1.04
CA GLY A 2 -10.83 -13.77 -1.50
C GLY A 2 -9.91 -13.08 -0.50
N ALA A 3 -10.04 -13.41 0.80
CA ALA A 3 -9.13 -12.88 1.81
C ALA A 3 -7.69 -13.40 1.65
N SER A 4 -7.52 -14.67 1.31
CA SER A 4 -6.20 -15.28 1.09
C SER A 4 -5.45 -14.70 -0.11
N GLU A 5 -6.17 -14.29 -1.15
CA GLU A 5 -5.58 -13.70 -2.35
C GLU A 5 -5.13 -12.26 -2.11
N ALA A 6 -5.99 -11.44 -1.48
CA ALA A 6 -5.63 -10.08 -1.08
C ALA A 6 -4.46 -10.07 -0.08
N GLU A 7 -4.42 -11.00 0.88
CA GLU A 7 -3.29 -11.18 1.78
C GLU A 7 -2.01 -11.56 1.01
N GLY A 8 -2.09 -12.49 0.05
CA GLY A 8 -0.95 -12.89 -0.78
C GLY A 8 -0.39 -11.73 -1.60
N VAL A 9 -1.26 -10.91 -2.21
CA VAL A 9 -0.84 -9.70 -2.93
C VAL A 9 -0.17 -8.71 -1.97
N LEU A 10 -0.76 -8.47 -0.80
CA LEU A 10 -0.20 -7.56 0.20
C LEU A 10 1.17 -8.04 0.72
N ASP A 11 1.33 -9.35 0.86
CA ASP A 11 2.58 -9.99 1.28
C ASP A 11 3.71 -9.77 0.28
N GLU A 12 3.41 -9.79 -1.03
CA GLU A 12 4.41 -9.51 -2.07
C GLU A 12 5.05 -8.12 -1.93
N PHE A 13 4.28 -7.15 -1.45
CA PHE A 13 4.75 -5.77 -1.29
C PHE A 13 5.24 -5.46 0.12
N VAL A 14 5.09 -6.40 1.06
CA VAL A 14 5.41 -6.15 2.47
C VAL A 14 6.90 -5.84 2.58
N ARG A 15 7.23 -4.76 3.28
CA ARG A 15 8.61 -4.50 3.70
C ARG A 15 8.69 -4.90 5.16
N GLU A 16 9.50 -5.92 5.46
CA GLU A 16 9.62 -6.50 6.81
C GLU A 16 10.19 -5.54 7.86
N SER A 17 10.63 -4.34 7.46
CA SER A 17 11.24 -3.38 8.35
C SER A 17 10.20 -2.49 9.08
N PRO A 18 10.09 -2.58 10.42
CA PRO A 18 9.25 -1.68 11.20
C PRO A 18 9.73 -0.21 11.06
N PRO A 19 8.85 0.78 11.31
CA PRO A 19 9.26 2.18 11.35
C PRO A 19 10.37 2.39 12.38
N SER A 20 11.49 2.93 11.93
CA SER A 20 12.48 3.54 12.81
C SER A 20 11.96 4.91 13.23
N GLN A 21 12.38 5.39 14.40
CA GLN A 21 11.94 6.69 14.94
C GLN A 21 12.30 7.91 14.06
N GLN A 22 13.12 7.71 13.02
CA GLN A 22 13.53 8.73 12.05
C GLN A 22 12.61 8.78 10.82
N ASP A 23 11.71 7.82 10.66
CA ASP A 23 10.77 7.76 9.55
C ASP A 23 9.74 8.89 9.64
N GLN A 24 9.64 9.70 8.58
CA GLN A 24 8.59 10.71 8.48
C GLN A 24 7.29 10.03 8.02
N VAL A 25 6.42 9.72 8.99
CA VAL A 25 5.09 9.15 8.73
C VAL A 25 4.07 10.28 8.55
N ARG A 26 3.38 10.29 7.42
CA ARG A 26 2.29 11.21 7.09
C ARG A 26 1.02 10.42 6.82
N SER A 27 0.06 10.49 7.74
CA SER A 27 -1.26 9.88 7.54
C SER A 27 -1.97 10.52 6.34
N VAL A 28 -2.52 9.69 5.47
CA VAL A 28 -3.36 10.09 4.33
C VAL A 28 -4.50 9.09 4.21
N TYR A 29 -5.65 9.49 3.69
CA TYR A 29 -6.70 8.53 3.37
C TYR A 29 -6.93 8.60 1.87
N GLN A 30 -6.10 7.89 1.13
CA GLN A 30 -6.07 7.96 -0.34
C GLN A 30 -6.46 6.60 -0.94
N PRO A 31 -7.54 6.53 -1.73
CA PRO A 31 -7.87 5.31 -2.46
C PRO A 31 -6.77 4.97 -3.49
N VAL A 32 -6.51 3.68 -3.69
CA VAL A 32 -5.47 3.17 -4.59
C VAL A 32 -5.95 1.89 -5.25
N GLU A 33 -5.58 1.66 -6.50
CA GLU A 33 -5.68 0.36 -7.15
C GLU A 33 -4.30 -0.31 -7.17
N VAL A 34 -4.24 -1.55 -6.72
CA VAL A 34 -3.00 -2.34 -6.64
C VAL A 34 -3.09 -3.52 -7.59
N TYR A 35 -2.11 -3.65 -8.48
CA TYR A 35 -2.08 -4.70 -9.49
C TYR A 35 -1.26 -5.90 -8.99
N ASP A 36 -1.87 -7.09 -8.97
CA ASP A 36 -1.16 -8.33 -8.70
C ASP A 36 -0.22 -8.72 -9.87
N ARG A 37 0.58 -9.78 -9.72
CA ARG A 37 1.46 -10.24 -10.83
C ARG A 37 0.70 -10.69 -12.07
N ALA A 38 -0.56 -11.06 -11.93
CA ALA A 38 -1.42 -11.41 -13.06
C ALA A 38 -2.06 -10.16 -13.71
N GLY A 39 -1.73 -8.95 -13.22
CA GLY A 39 -2.27 -7.70 -13.72
C GLY A 39 -3.71 -7.43 -13.29
N ARG A 40 -4.22 -8.13 -12.27
CA ARG A 40 -5.58 -7.91 -11.77
C ARG A 40 -5.59 -6.74 -10.78
N PRO A 41 -6.52 -5.78 -10.92
CA PRO A 41 -6.64 -4.67 -10.00
C PRO A 41 -7.31 -5.11 -8.69
N TRP A 42 -6.68 -4.73 -7.58
CA TRP A 42 -7.16 -4.92 -6.22
C TRP A 42 -7.43 -3.55 -5.60
N PRO A 43 -8.69 -3.23 -5.24
CA PRO A 43 -9.01 -1.96 -4.63
C PRO A 43 -8.44 -1.90 -3.21
N GLY A 44 -7.78 -0.80 -2.87
CA GLY A 44 -7.21 -0.56 -1.56
C GLY A 44 -7.28 0.90 -1.12
N THR A 45 -6.78 1.14 0.08
CA THR A 45 -6.63 2.48 0.64
C THR A 45 -5.25 2.61 1.27
N ILE A 46 -4.54 3.66 0.89
CA ILE A 46 -3.34 4.09 1.58
C ILE A 46 -3.79 4.92 2.78
N LEU A 47 -3.44 4.45 3.97
CA LEU A 47 -3.75 5.06 5.27
C LEU A 47 -2.63 6.00 5.76
N ALA A 48 -1.42 5.82 5.24
CA ALA A 48 -0.28 6.68 5.56
C ALA A 48 0.83 6.50 4.52
N TRP A 49 1.63 7.54 4.36
CA TRP A 49 2.91 7.50 3.68
C TRP A 49 4.03 7.51 4.70
N ARG A 50 5.14 6.88 4.35
CA ARG A 50 6.40 6.93 5.06
C ARG A 50 7.51 7.22 4.06
N VAL A 51 8.45 8.06 4.47
CA VAL A 51 9.71 8.22 3.75
C VAL A 51 10.85 7.86 4.71
N GLY A 52 11.63 6.85 4.34
CA GLY A 52 12.80 6.43 5.09
C GLY A 52 14.00 7.37 4.90
N PRO A 53 15.04 7.25 5.74
CA PRO A 53 16.25 8.05 5.65
C PRO A 53 17.05 7.75 4.36
N ASP A 54 16.84 6.59 3.76
CA ASP A 54 17.32 6.14 2.44
C ASP A 54 16.55 6.80 1.27
N GLY A 55 15.54 7.63 1.56
CA GLY A 55 14.66 8.24 0.55
C GLY A 55 13.61 7.28 0.00
N VAL A 56 13.57 6.02 0.47
CA VAL A 56 12.61 5.04 0.00
C VAL A 56 11.23 5.36 0.56
N ARG A 57 10.24 5.42 -0.33
CA ARG A 57 8.85 5.71 0.03
C ARG A 57 8.08 4.40 0.24
N SER A 58 7.47 4.29 1.41
CA SER A 58 6.56 3.18 1.75
C SER A 58 5.16 3.74 2.03
N CYS A 59 4.14 2.92 1.85
CA CYS A 59 2.76 3.26 2.14
C CYS A 59 2.16 2.24 3.11
N HIS A 60 1.26 2.70 3.98
CA HIS A 60 0.47 1.82 4.84
C HIS A 60 -0.79 1.44 4.07
N LEU A 61 -0.74 0.29 3.41
CA LEU A 61 -1.74 -0.16 2.47
C LEU A 61 -2.74 -1.09 3.14
N ARG A 62 -4.02 -0.83 2.92
CA ARG A 62 -5.12 -1.73 3.24
C ARG A 62 -5.78 -2.20 1.93
N LEU A 63 -5.64 -3.47 1.59
CA LEU A 63 -6.38 -4.05 0.46
C LEU A 63 -7.78 -4.48 0.89
N THR A 64 -8.75 -4.35 -0.01
CA THR A 64 -10.10 -4.87 0.21
C THR A 64 -10.06 -6.39 0.18
N GLY A 65 -10.50 -7.02 1.26
CA GLY A 65 -10.40 -8.47 1.46
C GLY A 65 -9.20 -8.89 2.31
N ALA A 66 -8.16 -8.06 2.44
CA ALA A 66 -7.09 -8.29 3.40
C ALA A 66 -7.56 -7.95 4.83
N GLY A 67 -7.06 -8.70 5.82
CA GLY A 67 -7.48 -8.59 7.21
C GLY A 67 -6.94 -7.31 7.87
N ALA A 68 -5.63 -7.11 7.81
CA ALA A 68 -4.95 -5.98 8.45
C ALA A 68 -4.16 -5.15 7.44
N PRO A 69 -4.12 -3.81 7.59
CA PRO A 69 -3.22 -2.98 6.79
C PRO A 69 -1.76 -3.32 7.10
N ARG A 70 -0.90 -3.22 6.09
CA ARG A 70 0.54 -3.49 6.23
C ARG A 70 1.35 -2.38 5.59
N TRP A 71 2.58 -2.20 6.08
CA TRP A 71 3.54 -1.31 5.45
C TRP A 71 4.14 -1.99 4.23
N THR A 72 3.93 -1.38 3.08
CA THR A 72 4.40 -1.87 1.79
C THR A 72 5.33 -0.87 1.13
N ALA A 73 6.30 -1.35 0.35
CA ALA A 73 7.05 -0.46 -0.53
C ALA A 73 6.10 0.13 -1.58
N PHE A 74 6.22 1.42 -1.86
CA PHE A 74 5.41 2.03 -2.90
C PHE A 74 5.99 1.72 -4.27
N ASP A 75 5.21 0.99 -5.07
CA ASP A 75 5.53 0.66 -6.45
C ASP A 75 4.60 1.47 -7.37
N PRO A 76 5.09 2.51 -8.07
CA PRO A 76 4.25 3.34 -8.94
C PRO A 76 3.76 2.61 -10.20
N GLU A 77 4.38 1.49 -10.60
CA GLU A 77 3.95 0.69 -11.75
C GLU A 77 2.78 -0.23 -11.37
N ARG A 78 2.73 -0.66 -10.11
CA ARG A 78 1.70 -1.58 -9.60
C ARG A 78 0.69 -0.93 -8.66
N MET A 79 0.94 0.26 -8.13
CA MET A 79 0.04 0.97 -7.21
C MET A 79 -0.33 2.31 -7.82
N VAL A 80 -1.57 2.42 -8.28
CA VAL A 80 -2.09 3.63 -8.93
C VAL A 80 -3.01 4.35 -7.95
N PRO A 81 -2.56 5.46 -7.33
CA PRO A 81 -3.41 6.22 -6.44
C PRO A 81 -4.56 6.84 -7.23
N LEU A 82 -5.78 6.56 -6.81
CA LEU A 82 -6.95 7.16 -7.42
C LEU A 82 -7.05 8.60 -6.93
N VAL A 83 -7.01 9.54 -7.87
CA VAL A 83 -7.33 10.93 -7.57
C VAL A 83 -8.81 10.97 -7.19
N GLN A 84 -9.15 11.45 -5.99
CA GLN A 84 -10.54 11.81 -5.71
C GLN A 84 -10.87 12.96 -6.66
N GLY A 85 -11.55 12.64 -7.76
CA GLY A 85 -11.95 13.63 -8.75
C GLY A 85 -12.70 14.75 -8.06
N GLY A 86 -12.09 15.93 -8.02
CA GLY A 86 -12.84 17.16 -7.80
C GLY A 86 -13.68 17.38 -9.06
N THR A 87 -14.98 17.14 -8.95
CA THR A 87 -15.97 17.77 -9.84
C THR A 87 -16.01 19.27 -9.60
#